data_AF-A9DAM8-F1
#
_entry.id   AF-A9DAM8-F1
#
_cell.length_a   1.000
_cell.length_b   1.000
_cell.length_c   1.000
_cell.angle_alpha   90.00
_cell.angle_beta   90.00
_cell.angle_gamma   90.00
#
_symmetry.space_group_name_H-M   'P 1'
#
loop_
_entity.id
_entity.type
_entity.pdbx_description
1 polymer ?
#
loop_
_entity_poly.entity_id
_entity_poly.type
_entity_poly.pdbx_seq_one_letter_code
_entity_poly.pdbx_strand_id
1 'polypeptide(L)'
;MIGLLVGLWWSADAGELVWHQVMAYSMLVLIVFRLIWGIVGSDTARFSHFIKHPKTVLQYITQIKRHGVSPSIGHNPLGGYMVLALIGILTLQLSTGLFATDDIFIEGPLYTYVSHETALWLTWLHKQTFNFILLLAAIHVLAVLVHTLKGDKLILPMITGYKKVAEQSGGRLAFRSFFIALLLFVLLAGVVGNYLILPIVQML
;
A
#
# COMPACT_ATOMS: atom_id res chain seq x y z
N MET A 1 -5.04 5.90 3.36
CA MET A 1 -4.94 4.45 3.04
C MET A 1 -5.80 3.60 3.97
N ILE A 2 -5.54 3.52 5.29
CA ILE A 2 -6.33 2.66 6.19
C ILE A 2 -7.83 2.94 6.12
N GLY A 3 -8.24 4.22 6.18
CA GLY A 3 -9.65 4.59 6.05
C GLY A 3 -10.29 4.14 4.72
N LEU A 4 -9.55 4.22 3.61
CA LEU A 4 -10.02 3.70 2.32
C LEU A 4 -10.15 2.17 2.32
N LEU A 5 -9.23 1.46 2.99
CA LEU A 5 -9.31 0.00 3.09
C LEU A 5 -10.55 -0.44 3.87
N VAL A 6 -10.88 0.26 4.96
CA VAL A 6 -12.11 0.03 5.73
C VAL A 6 -13.35 0.35 4.88
N GLY A 7 -13.36 1.50 4.20
CA GLY A 7 -14.47 1.90 3.33
C GLY A 7 -14.68 0.95 2.15
N LEU A 8 -13.60 0.42 1.57
CA LEU A 8 -13.65 -0.58 0.50
C LEU A 8 -14.28 -1.89 0.96
N TRP A 9 -13.88 -2.39 2.14
CA TRP A 9 -14.49 -3.58 2.72
C TRP A 9 -15.98 -3.36 2.98
N TRP A 10 -16.31 -2.27 3.67
CA TRP A 10 -17.70 -1.97 4.02
C TRP A 10 -18.60 -1.79 2.79
N SER A 11 -18.15 -1.03 1.79
CA SER A 11 -18.93 -0.80 0.57
C SER A 11 -19.14 -2.08 -0.24
N ALA A 12 -18.17 -3.00 -0.27
CA ALA A 12 -18.36 -4.30 -0.91
C ALA A 12 -19.39 -5.16 -0.16
N ASP A 13 -19.31 -5.20 1.18
CA ASP A 13 -20.20 -5.99 2.02
C ASP A 13 -21.64 -5.46 2.01
N ALA A 14 -21.80 -4.13 2.00
CA ALA A 14 -23.08 -3.45 1.93
C ALA A 14 -23.73 -3.47 0.53
N GLY A 15 -23.01 -3.92 -0.51
CA GLY A 15 -23.48 -3.88 -1.90
C GLY A 15 -23.39 -2.50 -2.57
N GLU A 16 -22.72 -1.54 -1.95
CA GLU A 16 -22.50 -0.17 -2.43
C GLU A 16 -21.36 -0.12 -3.47
N LEU A 17 -21.50 -0.86 -4.57
CA LEU A 17 -20.42 -1.10 -5.53
C LEU A 17 -19.93 0.15 -6.27
N VAL A 18 -20.80 1.15 -6.45
CA VAL A 18 -20.40 2.47 -6.99
C VAL A 18 -19.38 3.13 -6.05
N TRP A 19 -19.69 3.21 -4.76
CA TRP A 19 -18.79 3.77 -3.76
C TRP A 19 -17.53 2.92 -3.60
N HIS A 20 -17.65 1.61 -3.74
CA HIS A 20 -16.50 0.70 -3.78
C HIS A 20 -15.54 1.08 -4.92
N GLN A 21 -16.04 1.30 -6.14
CA GLN A 21 -15.21 1.71 -7.28
C GLN A 21 -14.54 3.09 -7.05
N VAL A 22 -15.29 4.08 -6.56
CA VAL A 22 -14.74 5.43 -6.26
C VAL A 22 -13.62 5.34 -5.23
N MET A 23 -13.82 4.58 -4.16
CA MET A 23 -12.79 4.35 -3.14
C MET A 23 -11.62 3.53 -3.68
N ALA A 24 -11.87 2.58 -4.58
CA ALA A 24 -10.84 1.73 -5.17
C ALA A 24 -9.93 2.53 -6.08
N TYR A 25 -10.47 3.42 -6.91
CA TYR A 25 -9.68 4.31 -7.75
C TYR A 25 -8.94 5.37 -6.94
N SER A 26 -9.51 5.84 -5.84
CA SER A 26 -8.79 6.68 -4.88
C SER A 26 -7.60 5.94 -4.25
N MET A 27 -7.77 4.66 -3.90
CA MET A 27 -6.66 3.81 -3.43
C MET A 27 -5.63 3.55 -4.53
N LEU A 28 -6.06 3.36 -5.79
CA LEU A 28 -5.19 3.18 -6.95
C LEU A 28 -4.22 4.35 -7.11
N VAL A 29 -4.70 5.60 -6.98
CA VAL A 29 -3.83 6.79 -7.00
C VAL A 29 -2.73 6.68 -5.94
N LEU A 30 -3.08 6.31 -4.70
CA LEU A 30 -2.11 6.22 -3.60
C LEU A 30 -1.07 5.11 -3.84
N ILE A 31 -1.49 3.96 -4.37
CA ILE A 31 -0.58 2.84 -4.65
C ILE A 31 0.34 3.16 -5.83
N VAL A 32 -0.17 3.71 -6.93
CA VAL A 32 0.64 4.12 -8.07
C VAL A 32 1.62 5.22 -7.65
N PHE A 33 1.16 6.22 -6.91
CA PHE A 33 2.03 7.24 -6.31
C PHE A 33 3.14 6.60 -5.48
N ARG A 34 2.79 5.65 -4.60
CA ARG A 34 3.76 5.00 -3.72
C ARG A 34 4.81 4.20 -4.49
N LEU A 35 4.40 3.50 -5.56
CA LEU A 35 5.31 2.75 -6.44
C LEU A 35 6.31 3.69 -7.11
N ILE A 36 5.84 4.77 -7.74
CA ILE A 36 6.71 5.76 -8.40
C ILE A 36 7.63 6.43 -7.37
N TRP A 37 7.07 6.92 -6.25
CA TRP A 37 7.84 7.57 -5.19
C TRP A 37 8.83 6.62 -4.51
N GLY A 38 8.54 5.32 -4.48
CA GLY A 38 9.46 4.28 -4.02
C GLY A 38 10.67 4.06 -4.94
N ILE A 39 10.64 4.56 -6.17
CA ILE A 39 11.78 4.50 -7.10
C ILE A 39 12.53 5.83 -7.09
N VAL A 40 11.81 6.94 -7.27
CA VAL A 40 12.44 8.25 -7.50
C VAL A 40 12.50 9.13 -6.26
N GLY A 41 11.78 8.85 -5.18
CA GLY A 41 11.55 9.75 -4.04
C GLY A 41 12.77 10.02 -3.14
N SER A 42 12.53 10.38 -1.87
CA SER A 42 13.57 10.58 -0.85
C SER A 42 14.23 9.26 -0.43
N ASP A 43 15.44 9.29 0.12
CA ASP A 43 16.19 8.07 0.48
C ASP A 43 15.39 7.13 1.40
N THR A 44 14.72 7.67 2.42
CA THR A 44 13.88 6.89 3.35
C THR A 44 12.65 6.26 2.70
N ALA A 45 12.22 6.76 1.54
CA ALA A 45 11.07 6.25 0.81
C ALA A 45 11.45 5.27 -0.30
N ARG A 46 12.71 5.26 -0.75
CA ARG A 46 13.18 4.46 -1.88
C ARG A 46 13.35 2.98 -1.52
N PHE A 47 12.81 2.11 -2.36
CA PHE A 47 12.91 0.65 -2.26
C PHE A 47 14.37 0.19 -2.11
N SER A 48 15.29 0.72 -2.91
CA SER A 48 16.71 0.37 -2.86
C SER A 48 17.39 0.70 -1.52
N HIS A 49 16.87 1.65 -0.75
CA HIS A 49 17.47 2.04 0.53
C HIS A 49 17.07 1.08 1.66
N PHE A 50 15.81 0.65 1.70
CA PHE A 50 15.28 -0.13 2.81
C PHE A 50 15.13 -1.64 2.53
N ILE A 51 15.06 -2.06 1.27
CA ILE A 51 15.05 -3.49 0.93
C ILE A 51 16.48 -4.01 1.06
N LYS A 52 16.69 -4.92 2.00
CA LYS A 52 18.00 -5.54 2.24
C LYS A 52 18.05 -6.93 1.62
N HIS A 53 19.26 -7.42 1.38
CA HIS A 53 19.47 -8.78 0.87
C HIS A 53 18.83 -9.83 1.82
N PRO A 54 18.26 -10.94 1.30
CA PRO A 54 17.58 -11.96 2.13
C PRO A 54 18.43 -12.46 3.31
N LYS A 55 19.74 -12.63 3.10
CA LYS A 55 20.69 -13.00 4.17
C LYS A 55 20.68 -12.01 5.34
N THR A 56 20.61 -10.71 5.07
CA THR A 56 20.52 -9.65 6.10
C THR A 56 19.22 -9.73 6.87
N VAL A 57 18.11 -10.08 6.20
CA VAL A 57 16.81 -10.27 6.87
C VAL A 57 16.86 -11.46 7.83
N LEU A 58 17.43 -12.59 7.38
CA LEU A 58 17.58 -13.78 8.24
C LEU A 58 18.50 -13.53 9.44
N GLN A 59 19.59 -12.80 9.24
CA GLN A 59 20.47 -12.35 10.32
C GLN A 59 19.73 -11.43 11.30
N TYR A 60 18.92 -10.50 10.79
CA TYR A 60 18.13 -9.59 11.61
C TYR A 60 17.08 -10.32 12.47
N ILE A 61 16.41 -11.35 11.92
CA ILE A 61 15.48 -12.20 12.70
C ILE A 61 16.22 -12.89 13.85
N THR A 62 17.41 -13.43 13.57
CA THR A 62 18.25 -14.08 14.60
C THR A 62 18.71 -13.08 15.67
N GLN A 63 19.09 -11.86 15.26
CA GLN A 63 19.48 -10.79 16.18
C GLN A 63 18.33 -10.34 17.07
N ILE A 64 17.12 -10.16 16.53
CA ILE A 64 15.95 -9.80 17.34
C ILE A 64 15.68 -10.86 18.42
N LYS A 65 15.81 -12.15 18.07
CA LYS A 65 15.61 -13.26 19.01
C LYS A 65 16.65 -13.27 20.14
N ARG A 66 17.90 -12.88 19.85
CA ARG A 66 19.02 -12.94 20.81
C ARG A 66 19.19 -11.67 21.64
N HIS A 67 18.96 -10.50 21.04
CA HIS A 67 19.33 -9.20 21.62
C HIS A 67 18.17 -8.21 21.71
N GLY A 68 16.97 -8.61 21.27
CA GLY A 68 15.81 -7.73 21.25
C GLY A 68 15.75 -6.82 20.02
N VAL A 69 14.74 -5.95 19.98
CA VAL A 69 14.50 -5.04 18.86
C VAL A 69 15.41 -3.81 19.02
N SER A 70 16.16 -3.48 17.96
CA SER A 70 16.94 -2.25 17.88
C SER A 70 16.29 -1.23 16.94
N PRO A 71 16.27 0.07 17.26
CA PRO A 71 15.79 1.12 16.37
C PRO A 71 16.54 1.14 15.04
N SER A 72 15.80 1.26 13.94
CA SER A 72 16.36 1.43 12.60
C SER A 72 15.97 2.78 12.00
N ILE A 73 16.81 3.29 11.09
CA ILE A 73 16.50 4.46 10.25
C ILE A 73 15.63 3.98 9.07
N GLY A 74 14.46 4.59 8.89
CA GLY A 74 13.49 4.13 7.89
C GLY A 74 12.84 2.81 8.31
N HIS A 75 12.96 1.77 7.48
CA HIS A 75 12.45 0.43 7.79
C HIS A 75 13.59 -0.51 8.18
N ASN A 76 13.34 -1.34 9.19
CA ASN A 76 14.21 -2.48 9.47
C ASN A 76 14.10 -3.52 8.32
N PRO A 77 15.06 -4.46 8.19
CA PRO A 77 15.08 -5.41 7.09
C PRO A 77 13.78 -6.21 6.92
N LEU A 78 13.14 -6.63 8.03
CA LEU A 78 11.88 -7.37 7.99
C LEU A 78 10.70 -6.46 7.60
N GLY A 79 10.67 -5.24 8.12
CA GLY A 79 9.67 -4.22 7.79
C GLY A 79 9.72 -3.83 6.32
N GLY A 80 10.90 -3.79 5.70
CA GLY A 80 11.04 -3.56 4.26
C GLY A 80 10.34 -4.63 3.42
N TYR A 81 10.44 -5.89 3.81
CA TYR A 81 9.75 -7.00 3.15
C TYR A 81 8.23 -6.94 3.37
N MET A 82 7.79 -6.53 4.56
CA MET A 82 6.37 -6.32 4.82
C MET A 82 5.77 -5.22 3.94
N VAL A 83 6.50 -4.12 3.71
CA VAL A 83 6.10 -3.05 2.78
C VAL A 83 5.95 -3.59 1.36
N LEU A 84 6.90 -4.40 0.88
CA LEU A 84 6.80 -5.04 -0.43
C LEU A 84 5.58 -5.97 -0.52
N ALA A 85 5.35 -6.79 0.51
CA ALA A 85 4.21 -7.71 0.54
C ALA A 85 2.88 -6.96 0.49
N LEU A 86 2.72 -5.90 1.30
CA LEU A 86 1.49 -5.08 1.32
C LEU A 86 1.28 -4.31 0.01
N ILE A 87 2.33 -3.71 -0.56
CA ILE A 87 2.21 -3.02 -1.86
C ILE A 87 1.88 -4.03 -2.96
N GLY A 88 2.53 -5.20 -2.97
CA GLY A 88 2.31 -6.24 -3.96
C GLY A 88 0.87 -6.76 -3.93
N ILE A 89 0.36 -7.13 -2.75
CA ILE A 89 -1.00 -7.65 -2.61
C ILE A 89 -2.06 -6.59 -2.92
N LEU A 90 -1.85 -5.33 -2.54
CA LEU A 90 -2.77 -4.23 -2.88
C LEU A 90 -2.74 -3.94 -4.38
N THR A 91 -1.57 -4.01 -5.02
CA THR A 91 -1.45 -3.87 -6.48
C THR A 91 -2.20 -5.00 -7.18
N LEU A 92 -2.09 -6.24 -6.71
CA LEU A 92 -2.84 -7.38 -7.23
C LEU A 92 -4.35 -7.15 -7.07
N GLN A 93 -4.81 -6.78 -5.88
CA GLN A 93 -6.23 -6.51 -5.59
C GLN A 93 -6.81 -5.43 -6.50
N LEU A 94 -6.10 -4.31 -6.64
CA LEU A 94 -6.53 -3.22 -7.51
C LEU A 94 -6.54 -3.65 -8.97
N SER A 95 -5.51 -4.37 -9.42
CA SER A 95 -5.41 -4.83 -10.81
C SER A 95 -6.53 -5.80 -11.16
N THR A 96 -6.80 -6.80 -10.33
CA THR A 96 -7.93 -7.73 -10.56
C THR A 96 -9.27 -7.00 -10.51
N GLY A 97 -9.41 -6.00 -9.63
CA GLY A 97 -10.60 -5.16 -9.54
C GLY A 97 -10.90 -4.34 -10.80
N LEU A 98 -9.88 -3.99 -11.60
CA LEU A 98 -10.10 -3.29 -12.87
C LEU A 98 -10.83 -4.14 -13.92
N PHE A 99 -10.82 -5.46 -13.76
CA PHE A 99 -11.49 -6.41 -14.66
C PHE A 99 -12.71 -7.08 -14.01
N ALA A 100 -12.98 -6.80 -12.73
CA ALA A 100 -14.04 -7.47 -11.99
C ALA A 100 -15.43 -7.06 -12.51
N THR A 101 -16.40 -7.94 -12.33
CA THR A 101 -17.80 -7.74 -12.70
C THR A 101 -18.72 -8.31 -11.62
N ASP A 102 -19.91 -7.71 -11.47
CA ASP A 102 -21.01 -8.26 -10.68
C ASP A 102 -22.02 -9.07 -11.52
N ASP A 103 -21.76 -9.25 -12.82
CA ASP A 103 -22.60 -9.90 -13.84
C ASP A 103 -23.96 -9.22 -14.11
N ILE A 104 -24.20 -8.04 -13.54
CA ILE A 104 -25.49 -7.37 -13.63
C ILE A 104 -25.34 -5.95 -14.17
N PHE A 105 -24.71 -5.05 -13.42
CA PHE A 105 -24.69 -3.61 -13.73
C PHE A 105 -23.32 -2.96 -13.55
N ILE A 106 -22.43 -3.54 -12.74
CA ILE A 106 -21.18 -2.91 -12.34
C ILE A 106 -19.99 -3.74 -12.83
N GLU A 107 -19.26 -3.14 -13.75
CA GLU A 107 -18.06 -3.70 -14.35
C GLU A 107 -16.86 -2.78 -14.12
N GLY A 108 -15.68 -3.38 -13.98
CA GLY A 108 -14.43 -2.66 -13.99
C GLY A 108 -14.11 -2.09 -15.38
N PRO A 109 -13.32 -1.01 -15.46
CA PRO A 109 -13.06 -0.28 -16.71
C PRO A 109 -12.31 -1.10 -17.75
N LEU A 110 -11.66 -2.19 -17.34
CA LEU A 110 -10.91 -3.09 -18.20
C LEU A 110 -11.64 -4.41 -18.49
N TYR A 111 -12.87 -4.59 -18.01
CA TYR A 111 -13.66 -5.82 -18.20
C TYR A 111 -13.72 -6.25 -19.68
N THR A 112 -13.96 -5.31 -20.59
CA THR A 112 -14.14 -5.57 -22.03
C THR A 112 -12.87 -6.01 -22.76
N TYR A 113 -11.69 -5.95 -22.11
CA TYR A 113 -10.42 -6.36 -22.70
C TYR A 113 -10.09 -7.85 -22.51
N VAL A 114 -10.94 -8.59 -21.78
CA VAL A 114 -10.74 -10.03 -21.51
C VAL A 114 -12.02 -10.82 -21.79
N SER A 115 -11.90 -12.15 -21.90
CA SER A 115 -13.10 -12.99 -22.01
C SER A 115 -13.91 -12.95 -20.71
N HIS A 116 -15.22 -13.17 -20.81
CA HIS A 116 -16.12 -13.24 -19.66
C HIS A 116 -15.63 -14.27 -18.61
N GLU A 117 -15.18 -15.45 -19.05
CA GLU A 117 -14.60 -16.49 -18.19
C GLU A 117 -13.36 -15.98 -17.42
N THR A 118 -12.51 -15.20 -18.11
CA THR A 118 -11.33 -14.58 -17.50
C THR A 118 -11.72 -13.52 -16.49
N ALA A 119 -12.72 -12.69 -16.80
CA ALA A 119 -13.25 -11.69 -15.88
C ALA A 119 -13.84 -12.33 -14.61
N LEU A 120 -14.63 -13.41 -14.74
CA LEU A 120 -15.14 -14.17 -13.60
C LEU A 120 -14.03 -14.75 -12.73
N TRP A 121 -12.97 -15.30 -13.36
CA TRP A 121 -11.81 -15.78 -12.64
C TRP A 121 -11.07 -14.64 -11.90
N LEU A 122 -10.91 -13.48 -12.53
CA LEU A 122 -10.33 -12.29 -11.90
C LEU A 122 -11.20 -11.76 -10.75
N THR A 123 -12.52 -11.76 -10.89
CA THR A 123 -13.47 -11.44 -9.81
C THR A 123 -13.33 -12.41 -8.64
N TRP A 124 -13.24 -13.71 -8.90
CA TRP A 124 -12.99 -14.71 -7.86
C TRP A 124 -11.65 -14.43 -7.15
N LEU A 125 -10.58 -14.18 -7.92
CA LEU A 125 -9.26 -13.87 -7.36
C LEU A 125 -9.28 -12.57 -6.54
N HIS A 126 -10.01 -11.54 -6.98
CA HIS A 126 -10.22 -10.29 -6.25
C HIS A 126 -10.87 -10.54 -4.89
N LYS A 127 -11.90 -11.39 -4.83
CA LYS A 127 -12.56 -11.78 -3.57
C LYS A 127 -11.61 -12.56 -2.65
N GLN A 128 -10.82 -13.50 -3.18
CA GLN A 128 -9.86 -14.27 -2.38
C GLN A 128 -8.69 -13.43 -1.86
N THR A 129 -8.18 -12.52 -2.70
CA THR A 129 -7.01 -11.67 -2.38
C THR A 129 -7.26 -10.79 -1.16
N PHE A 130 -8.52 -10.39 -0.92
CA PHE A 130 -8.90 -9.61 0.25
C PHE A 130 -8.57 -10.30 1.59
N ASN A 131 -8.75 -11.62 1.69
CA ASN A 131 -8.41 -12.37 2.91
C ASN A 131 -6.90 -12.32 3.20
N PHE A 132 -6.07 -12.36 2.16
CA PHE A 132 -4.62 -12.23 2.30
C PHE A 132 -4.21 -10.81 2.69
N ILE A 133 -4.91 -9.78 2.19
CA ILE A 133 -4.72 -8.40 2.64
C ILE A 133 -4.98 -8.30 4.15
N LEU A 134 -6.09 -8.84 4.63
CA LEU A 134 -6.43 -8.80 6.07
C LEU A 134 -5.37 -9.51 6.91
N LEU A 135 -4.93 -10.71 6.49
CA LEU A 135 -3.88 -11.45 7.19
C LEU A 135 -2.58 -10.63 7.26
N LEU A 136 -2.12 -10.09 6.14
CA LEU A 136 -0.89 -9.29 6.07
C LEU A 136 -1.01 -7.99 6.88
N ALA A 137 -2.17 -7.32 6.83
CA ALA A 137 -2.44 -6.13 7.63
C ALA A 137 -2.41 -6.44 9.13
N ALA A 138 -3.03 -7.55 9.56
CA ALA A 138 -3.01 -7.99 10.95
C ALA A 138 -1.57 -8.28 11.43
N ILE A 139 -0.79 -9.05 10.64
CA ILE A 139 0.62 -9.33 10.94
C ILE A 139 1.41 -8.02 11.04
N HIS A 140 1.19 -7.08 10.12
CA HIS A 140 1.86 -5.78 10.13
C HIS A 140 1.55 -4.98 11.40
N VAL A 141 0.27 -4.85 11.76
CA VAL A 141 -0.15 -4.12 12.96
C VAL A 141 0.43 -4.77 14.21
N LEU A 142 0.38 -6.10 14.32
CA LEU A 142 0.99 -6.83 15.44
C LEU A 142 2.49 -6.57 15.52
N ALA A 143 3.21 -6.59 14.40
CA ALA A 143 4.64 -6.29 14.37
C ALA A 143 4.92 -4.84 14.83
N VAL A 144 4.15 -3.86 14.38
CA VAL A 144 4.28 -2.46 14.81
C VAL A 144 4.04 -2.32 16.32
N LEU A 145 3.03 -3.00 16.85
CA LEU A 145 2.74 -3.01 18.29
C LEU A 145 3.89 -3.64 19.08
N VAL A 146 4.39 -4.81 18.68
CA VAL A 146 5.52 -5.48 19.34
C VAL A 146 6.77 -4.60 19.35
N HIS A 147 7.09 -3.95 18.22
CA HIS A 147 8.22 -3.02 18.14
C HIS A 147 8.03 -1.80 19.05
N THR A 148 6.81 -1.25 19.10
CA THR A 148 6.47 -0.11 19.95
C THR A 148 6.57 -0.45 21.44
N LEU A 149 6.07 -1.61 21.85
CA LEU A 149 6.17 -2.12 23.22
C LEU A 149 7.63 -2.40 23.63
N LYS A 150 8.48 -2.76 22.67
CA LYS A 150 9.92 -2.96 22.87
C LYS A 150 10.74 -1.66 22.79
N GLY A 151 10.09 -0.50 22.73
CA GLY A 151 10.73 0.81 22.81
C GLY A 151 11.05 1.48 21.47
N ASP A 152 10.83 0.83 20.33
CA ASP A 152 10.94 1.46 19.01
C ASP A 152 9.61 2.16 18.67
N LYS A 153 9.51 3.45 18.97
CA LYS A 153 8.29 4.25 18.76
C LYS A 153 8.00 4.41 17.27
N LEU A 154 7.26 3.48 16.67
CA LEU A 154 6.95 3.45 15.23
C LEU A 154 5.64 4.15 14.86
N ILE A 155 4.64 4.16 15.75
CA ILE A 155 3.31 4.69 15.47
C ILE A 155 3.36 6.19 15.14
N LEU A 156 4.06 6.99 15.96
CA LEU A 156 4.13 8.43 15.75
C LEU A 156 4.81 8.80 14.42
N PRO A 157 5.99 8.23 14.06
CA PRO A 157 6.57 8.43 12.72
C PRO A 157 5.67 8.03 11.55
N MET A 158 4.76 7.05 11.72
CA MET A 158 3.82 6.68 10.65
C MET A 158 2.76 7.75 10.39
N ILE A 159 2.45 8.57 11.40
CA ILE A 159 1.47 9.66 11.31
C ILE A 159 2.16 10.97 10.91
N THR A 160 3.28 11.28 11.55
CA THR A 160 3.98 12.57 11.34
C THR A 160 4.93 12.54 10.15
N GLY A 161 5.39 11.36 9.75
CA GLY A 161 6.48 11.20 8.78
C GLY A 161 7.89 11.43 9.36
N TYR A 162 8.00 11.77 10.65
CA TYR A 162 9.28 12.13 11.28
C TYR A 162 9.64 11.15 12.41
N LYS A 163 10.84 10.56 12.31
CA LYS A 163 11.44 9.71 13.36
C LYS A 163 12.65 10.41 13.96
N LYS A 164 12.70 10.51 15.29
CA LYS A 164 13.91 10.95 16.00
C LYS A 164 14.96 9.83 15.95
N VAL A 165 16.17 10.17 15.51
CA VAL A 165 17.30 9.25 15.39
C VAL A 165 18.45 9.82 16.22
N ALA A 166 19.22 8.97 16.90
CA ALA A 166 20.40 9.40 17.64
C ALA A 166 21.47 9.98 16.69
N GLU A 167 22.14 11.05 17.11
CA GLU A 167 23.12 11.82 16.32
C GLU A 167 24.23 10.95 15.70
N GLN A 168 24.59 9.84 16.34
CA GLN A 168 25.68 8.95 15.93
C GLN A 168 25.31 7.98 14.80
N SER A 169 24.08 8.00 14.29
CA SER A 169 23.57 6.94 13.39
C SER A 169 23.51 7.29 11.89
N GLY A 170 23.87 8.50 11.46
CA GLY A 170 23.44 9.00 10.14
C GLY A 170 24.54 9.35 9.14
N GLY A 171 24.66 8.57 8.06
CA GLY A 171 25.12 9.12 6.78
C GLY A 171 24.14 10.22 6.29
N ARG A 172 24.60 11.14 5.44
CA ARG A 172 23.76 12.24 4.90
C ARG A 172 22.59 11.66 4.09
N LEU A 173 21.37 11.73 4.62
CA LEU A 173 20.15 11.40 3.89
C LEU A 173 19.76 12.54 2.95
N ALA A 174 19.43 12.20 1.70
CA ALA A 174 18.90 13.13 0.72
C ALA A 174 17.35 13.07 0.69
N PHE A 175 16.73 14.22 0.90
CA PHE A 175 15.28 14.39 0.78
C PHE A 175 14.94 15.11 -0.52
N ARG A 176 13.96 14.58 -1.26
CA ARG A 176 13.39 15.27 -2.40
C ARG A 176 12.35 16.30 -1.96
N SER A 177 12.17 17.31 -2.81
CA SER A 177 11.20 18.39 -2.59
C SER A 177 9.78 17.86 -2.46
N PHE A 178 9.06 18.37 -1.46
CA PHE A 178 7.63 18.14 -1.26
C PHE A 178 6.80 18.52 -2.50
N PHE A 179 7.18 19.60 -3.20
CA PHE A 179 6.45 20.06 -4.38
C PHE A 179 6.47 19.03 -5.53
N ILE A 180 7.54 18.26 -5.67
CA ILE A 180 7.61 17.18 -6.67
C ILE A 180 6.64 16.05 -6.30
N ALA A 181 6.57 15.69 -5.01
CA ALA A 181 5.62 14.69 -4.53
C ALA A 181 4.17 15.16 -4.74
N LEU A 182 3.87 16.42 -4.40
CA LEU A 182 2.55 17.01 -4.58
C LEU A 182 2.16 17.07 -6.05
N LEU A 183 3.04 17.54 -6.93
CA LEU A 183 2.79 17.58 -8.37
C LEU A 183 2.49 16.19 -8.92
N LEU A 184 3.31 15.19 -8.58
CA LEU A 184 3.09 13.81 -9.00
C LEU A 184 1.72 13.29 -8.52
N PHE A 185 1.39 13.52 -7.24
CA PHE A 185 0.11 13.11 -6.69
C PHE A 185 -1.07 13.78 -7.41
N VAL A 186 -1.01 15.10 -7.62
CA VAL A 186 -2.08 15.85 -8.32
C VAL A 186 -2.24 15.39 -9.76
N LEU A 187 -1.15 15.12 -10.48
CA LEU A 187 -1.22 14.58 -11.84
C LEU A 187 -1.89 13.20 -11.88
N LEU A 188 -1.49 12.29 -10.98
CA LEU A 188 -2.11 10.96 -10.89
C LEU A 188 -3.59 11.04 -10.50
N ALA A 189 -3.91 11.86 -9.50
CA ALA A 189 -5.28 12.09 -9.05
C ALA A 189 -6.13 12.74 -10.14
N GLY A 190 -5.58 13.67 -10.92
CA GLY A 190 -6.27 14.31 -12.04
C GLY A 190 -6.58 13.32 -13.16
N VAL A 191 -5.61 12.48 -13.54
CA VAL A 191 -5.82 11.44 -14.56
C VAL A 191 -6.85 10.42 -14.10
N VAL A 192 -6.67 9.80 -12.93
CA VAL A 192 -7.61 8.79 -12.41
C VAL A 192 -8.98 9.42 -12.12
N GLY A 193 -9.00 10.62 -11.57
CA GLY A 193 -10.22 11.38 -11.30
C GLY A 193 -11.02 11.63 -12.56
N ASN A 194 -10.38 12.11 -13.62
CA ASN A 194 -11.05 12.44 -14.88
C ASN A 194 -11.54 11.20 -15.63
N TYR A 195 -10.73 10.14 -15.71
CA TYR A 195 -11.03 8.98 -16.57
C TYR A 195 -11.79 7.85 -15.85
N LEU A 196 -11.65 7.71 -14.54
CA LEU A 196 -12.24 6.58 -13.80
C LEU A 196 -13.31 7.01 -12.78
N ILE A 197 -13.12 8.12 -12.07
CA ILE A 197 -14.04 8.53 -10.99
C ILE A 197 -15.17 9.41 -11.53
N LEU A 198 -14.85 10.44 -12.31
CA LEU A 198 -15.81 11.43 -12.80
C LEU A 198 -16.97 10.79 -13.60
N PRO A 199 -16.74 9.82 -14.50
CA PRO A 199 -17.84 9.17 -15.23
C PRO A 199 -18.83 8.47 -14.29
N ILE A 200 -18.34 7.84 -13.22
CA ILE A 200 -19.19 7.16 -12.23
C ILE A 200 -20.02 8.18 -11.45
N VAL A 201 -19.38 9.25 -10.96
CA VAL A 201 -20.05 10.27 -10.16
C VAL A 201 -21.12 11.02 -10.97
N GLN A 202 -20.92 11.19 -12.28
CA GLN A 202 -21.91 11.81 -13.16
C GLN A 202 -23.14 10.92 -13.43
N MET A 203 -23.06 9.62 -13.12
CA MET A 203 -24.17 8.66 -13.27
C MET A 203 -24.98 8.48 -11.98
N LEU A 204 -24.54 9.08 -10.86
CA LEU A 204 -25.26 9.10 -9.57
C LEU A 204 -26.30 10.23 -9.52
#